data_AF-A0A960LUA0-F1
#
_entry.id   AF-A0A960LUA0-F1
#
_cell.length_a   1.000
_cell.length_b   1.000
_cell.length_c   1.000
_cell.angle_alpha   90.00
_cell.angle_beta   90.00
_cell.angle_gamma   90.00
#
_symmetry.space_group_name_H-M   'P 1'
#
loop_
_entity.id
_entity.type
_entity.pdbx_description
1 polymer ?
#
loop_
_entity_poly.entity_id
_entity_poly.type
_entity_poly.pdbx_seq_one_letter_code
_entity_poly.pdbx_strand_id
1 'polypeptide(L)'
;MMIWVLSDLHLAISVPEKTMEVFGLPWKDYMQRIERNWKDAVGPDDLVLIPGDICWAHKMEEAMSDLKWIDALPGTKVILKGNHDYWWPSSKRLKEMLPPSIHYVYNNVLNWNGVSIGGTRLWDSNEYSFDEIIEQIENPLEKKKNEKEIAEEKLQAVKIFDRELDRLRLSLSQLDQNAKLRIAMTHYPPISHDLKDSRTSKILETYNV
;
A
#
# COMPACT_ATOMS: atom_id res chain seq x y z
N MET A 1 13.59 -9.78 15.81
CA MET A 1 12.81 -9.41 14.61
C MET A 1 11.47 -8.88 15.08
N MET A 2 11.30 -7.57 14.97
CA MET A 2 10.02 -6.87 15.02
C MET A 2 9.43 -6.77 13.61
N ILE A 3 8.11 -6.59 13.54
CA ILE A 3 7.41 -6.27 12.29
C ILE A 3 6.88 -4.85 12.42
N TRP A 4 7.35 -3.97 11.54
CA TRP A 4 6.91 -2.58 11.45
C TRP A 4 5.97 -2.42 10.26
N VAL A 5 5.07 -1.44 10.34
CA VAL A 5 4.16 -1.10 9.23
C VAL A 5 4.17 0.41 9.05
N LEU A 6 4.40 0.86 7.82
CA LEU A 6 4.32 2.26 7.44
C LEU A 6 3.87 2.35 5.98
N SER A 7 2.74 3.02 5.75
CA SER A 7 2.13 3.20 4.42
C SER A 7 2.27 4.64 3.95
N ASP A 8 1.89 4.90 2.69
CA ASP A 8 1.63 6.25 2.19
C ASP A 8 2.85 7.16 2.29
N LEU A 9 4.03 6.58 2.00
CA LEU A 9 5.29 7.30 2.03
C LEU A 9 5.29 8.47 1.06
N HIS A 10 4.61 8.34 -0.08
CA HIS A 10 4.49 9.38 -1.10
C HIS A 10 5.84 10.05 -1.41
N LEU A 11 6.89 9.24 -1.57
CA LEU A 11 8.22 9.75 -1.87
C LEU A 11 8.21 10.49 -3.21
N ALA A 12 8.93 11.61 -3.23
CA ALA A 12 9.01 12.52 -4.35
C ALA A 12 10.47 12.76 -4.78
N ILE A 13 11.38 11.80 -4.53
CA ILE A 13 12.80 11.94 -4.87
C ILE A 13 12.95 11.96 -6.40
N SER A 14 12.23 11.09 -7.10
CA SER A 14 12.20 11.04 -8.56
C SER A 14 11.39 12.16 -9.22
N VAL A 15 10.39 12.69 -8.51
CA VAL A 15 9.42 13.67 -9.05
C VAL A 15 9.17 14.79 -8.02
N PRO A 16 10.15 15.68 -7.78
CA PRO A 16 10.12 16.65 -6.66
C PRO A 16 8.92 17.61 -6.68
N GLU A 17 8.39 17.91 -7.87
CA GLU A 17 7.22 18.78 -8.04
C GLU A 17 5.93 18.19 -7.46
N LYS A 18 5.90 16.88 -7.15
CA LYS A 18 4.78 16.19 -6.50
C LYS A 18 4.96 16.01 -4.99
N THR A 19 5.93 16.69 -4.39
CA THR A 19 6.14 16.65 -2.94
C THR A 19 4.86 16.91 -2.16
N MET A 20 4.65 16.17 -1.08
CA MET A 20 3.52 16.39 -0.17
C MET A 20 3.64 17.71 0.62
N GLU A 21 4.81 18.37 0.60
CA GLU A 21 5.01 19.67 1.26
C GLU A 21 4.06 20.77 0.76
N VAL A 22 3.47 20.61 -0.43
CA VAL A 22 2.44 21.53 -0.95
C VAL A 22 1.20 21.63 -0.05
N PHE A 23 0.95 20.61 0.79
CA PHE A 23 -0.14 20.58 1.77
C PHE A 23 0.24 21.26 3.12
N GLY A 24 1.42 21.88 3.18
CA GLY A 24 1.81 22.77 4.27
C GLY A 24 2.56 22.10 5.41
N LEU A 25 2.53 22.76 6.58
CA LEU A 25 3.40 22.46 7.72
C LEU A 25 3.41 21.00 8.19
N PRO A 26 2.29 20.23 8.19
CA PRO A 26 2.32 18.83 8.62
C PRO A 26 3.27 17.95 7.79
N TRP A 27 3.44 18.29 6.52
CA TRP A 27 4.25 17.56 5.54
C TRP A 27 5.66 18.12 5.38
N LYS A 28 5.99 19.24 6.01
CA LYS A 28 7.34 19.81 5.94
C LYS A 28 8.39 18.79 6.38
N ASP A 29 9.44 18.61 5.57
CA ASP A 29 10.56 17.70 5.83
C ASP A 29 10.11 16.24 6.08
N TYR A 30 8.97 15.81 5.51
CA TYR A 30 8.37 14.50 5.82
C TYR A 30 9.30 13.33 5.49
N MET A 31 10.01 13.37 4.35
CA MET A 31 10.93 12.30 3.95
C MET A 31 12.09 12.16 4.95
N GLN A 32 12.66 13.27 5.40
CA GLN A 32 13.74 13.30 6.39
C GLN A 32 13.26 12.81 7.75
N ARG A 33 12.03 13.15 8.14
CA ARG A 33 11.40 12.66 9.37
C ARG A 33 11.16 11.15 9.31
N ILE A 34 10.68 10.63 8.17
CA ILE A 34 10.53 9.19 7.93
C ILE A 34 11.88 8.50 8.07
N GLU A 35 12.92 8.96 7.35
CA GLU A 35 14.26 8.37 7.40
C GLU A 35 14.84 8.33 8.81
N ARG A 36 14.78 9.45 9.54
CA ARG A 36 15.29 9.53 10.91
C ARG A 36 14.57 8.55 11.82
N ASN A 37 13.23 8.59 11.85
CA ASN A 37 12.45 7.72 12.73
C ASN A 37 12.62 6.24 12.35
N TRP A 38 12.75 5.93 11.07
CA TRP A 38 13.01 4.56 10.60
C TRP A 38 14.37 4.08 11.11
N LYS A 39 15.44 4.86 10.94
CA LYS A 39 16.78 4.50 11.41
C LYS A 39 16.88 4.39 12.93
N ASP A 40 16.08 5.16 13.66
CA ASP A 40 16.05 5.11 15.12
C ASP A 40 15.28 3.89 15.66
N ALA A 41 14.26 3.41 14.92
CA ALA A 41 13.35 2.35 15.41
C ALA A 41 13.62 0.96 14.83
N VAL A 42 14.02 0.86 13.56
CA VAL A 42 14.07 -0.40 12.81
C VAL A 42 15.48 -1.00 12.84
N GLY A 43 15.60 -2.24 13.30
CA GLY A 43 16.85 -3.00 13.27
C GLY A 43 17.12 -3.66 11.90
N PRO A 44 18.36 -4.09 11.62
CA PRO A 44 18.72 -4.75 10.35
C PRO A 44 18.00 -6.10 10.13
N ASP A 45 17.63 -6.80 11.22
CA ASP A 45 16.94 -8.09 11.15
C ASP A 45 15.40 -7.97 11.21
N ASP A 46 14.87 -6.75 11.24
CA ASP A 46 13.43 -6.50 11.29
C ASP A 46 12.78 -6.57 9.92
N LEU A 47 11.46 -6.72 9.91
CA LEU A 47 10.63 -6.70 8.70
C LEU A 47 9.78 -5.43 8.69
N VAL A 48 9.73 -4.74 7.54
CA VAL A 48 8.88 -3.55 7.37
C VAL A 48 7.89 -3.77 6.24
N LEU A 49 6.61 -3.64 6.56
CA LEU A 49 5.51 -3.73 5.59
C LEU A 49 5.15 -2.33 5.11
N ILE A 50 5.11 -2.15 3.80
CA ILE A 50 4.78 -0.88 3.14
C ILE A 50 3.56 -1.09 2.25
N PRO A 51 2.33 -0.94 2.79
CA PRO A 51 1.12 -1.30 2.07
C PRO A 51 0.63 -0.18 1.15
N GLY A 52 1.43 0.19 0.15
CA GLY A 52 1.01 1.09 -0.93
C GLY A 52 1.41 2.54 -0.80
N ASP A 53 1.18 3.26 -1.90
CA ASP A 53 1.44 4.68 -2.13
C ASP A 53 2.86 5.09 -1.72
N ILE A 54 3.80 4.39 -2.35
CA ILE A 54 5.21 4.42 -2.02
C ILE A 54 5.88 5.67 -2.57
N CYS A 55 5.66 5.96 -3.85
CA CYS A 55 6.26 7.13 -4.50
C CYS A 55 5.43 7.62 -5.70
N TRP A 56 5.65 8.88 -6.06
CA TRP A 56 4.91 9.57 -7.13
C TRP A 56 5.38 9.27 -8.56
N ALA A 57 6.38 8.40 -8.72
CA ALA A 57 6.92 8.00 -10.01
C ALA A 57 5.84 7.41 -10.94
N HIS A 58 5.99 7.64 -12.24
CA HIS A 58 5.05 7.13 -13.23
C HIS A 58 5.49 5.83 -13.89
N LYS A 59 6.81 5.58 -13.92
CA LYS A 59 7.42 4.37 -14.48
C LYS A 59 8.50 3.83 -13.56
N MET A 60 8.75 2.52 -13.67
CA MET A 60 9.68 1.78 -12.80
C MET A 60 11.10 2.39 -12.77
N GLU A 61 11.56 2.95 -13.88
CA GLU A 61 12.89 3.57 -13.98
C GLU A 61 13.03 4.81 -13.13
N GLU A 62 11.97 5.62 -13.02
CA GLU A 62 11.93 6.81 -12.14
C GLU A 62 11.89 6.38 -10.67
N ALA A 63 10.99 5.44 -10.36
CA ALA A 63 10.80 4.89 -9.02
C ALA A 63 12.08 4.28 -8.43
N MET A 64 13.05 3.92 -9.27
CA MET A 64 14.31 3.34 -8.82
C MET A 64 15.09 4.23 -7.85
N SER A 65 14.99 5.57 -7.98
CA SER A 65 15.64 6.48 -7.03
C SER A 65 15.01 6.42 -5.65
N ASP A 66 13.67 6.41 -5.58
CA ASP A 66 12.90 6.24 -4.34
C ASP A 66 13.10 4.84 -3.74
N LEU A 67 13.10 3.79 -4.56
CA LEU A 67 13.31 2.41 -4.12
C LEU A 67 14.72 2.18 -3.57
N LYS A 68 15.75 2.80 -4.16
CA LYS A 68 17.12 2.77 -3.62
C LYS A 68 17.23 3.50 -2.28
N TRP A 69 16.47 4.58 -2.11
CA TRP A 69 16.40 5.27 -0.84
C TRP A 69 15.79 4.37 0.25
N ILE A 70 14.70 3.64 -0.07
CA ILE A 70 14.10 2.64 0.84
C ILE A 70 15.05 1.46 1.09
N ASP A 71 15.75 0.98 0.07
CA ASP A 71 16.71 -0.13 0.18
C ASP A 71 17.82 0.18 1.18
N ALA A 72 18.30 1.42 1.21
CA ALA A 72 19.33 1.89 2.14
C ALA A 72 18.86 1.99 3.60
N LEU A 73 17.55 1.94 3.87
CA LEU A 73 17.02 1.92 5.24
C LEU A 73 17.12 0.52 5.87
N PRO A 74 17.33 0.42 7.20
CA PRO A 74 17.42 -0.85 7.91
C PRO A 74 16.18 -1.74 7.73
N GLY A 75 16.40 -3.05 7.84
CA GLY A 75 15.38 -4.08 7.77
C GLY A 75 15.12 -4.57 6.34
N THR A 76 14.41 -5.69 6.26
CA THR A 76 13.85 -6.24 5.02
C THR A 76 12.49 -5.61 4.78
N LYS A 77 12.22 -5.19 3.54
CA LYS A 77 10.98 -4.50 3.17
C LYS A 77 10.06 -5.42 2.38
N VAL A 78 8.76 -5.32 2.64
CA VAL A 78 7.70 -5.98 1.86
C VAL A 78 6.74 -4.92 1.37
N ILE A 79 6.74 -4.69 0.06
CA ILE A 79 5.90 -3.67 -0.57
C ILE A 79 4.63 -4.27 -1.16
N LEU A 80 3.56 -3.49 -1.15
CA LEU A 80 2.33 -3.75 -1.88
C LEU A 80 1.98 -2.52 -2.70
N LYS A 81 1.36 -2.72 -3.87
CA LYS A 81 1.02 -1.63 -4.80
C LYS A 81 -0.13 -0.78 -4.24
N GLY A 82 -0.02 0.53 -4.13
CA GLY A 82 -1.16 1.41 -3.85
C GLY A 82 -1.94 1.86 -5.10
N ASN A 83 -2.83 2.82 -4.96
CA ASN A 83 -3.51 3.45 -6.10
C ASN A 83 -2.64 4.48 -6.82
N HIS A 84 -1.69 5.11 -6.14
CA HIS A 84 -0.78 6.11 -6.69
C HIS A 84 0.55 5.54 -7.20
N ASP A 85 0.84 4.25 -6.95
CA ASP A 85 2.00 3.55 -7.49
C ASP A 85 1.84 3.20 -8.99
N TYR A 86 1.66 4.19 -9.85
CA TYR A 86 1.47 4.00 -11.29
C TYR A 86 2.68 3.34 -11.97
N TRP A 87 3.88 3.52 -11.41
CA TRP A 87 5.14 2.94 -11.86
C TRP A 87 5.21 1.40 -11.80
N TRP A 88 4.36 0.77 -10.98
CA TRP A 88 4.44 -0.64 -10.64
C TRP A 88 4.23 -1.57 -11.86
N PRO A 89 5.25 -2.34 -12.29
CA PRO A 89 5.18 -3.17 -13.48
C PRO A 89 4.64 -4.58 -13.21
N SER A 90 4.82 -5.50 -14.16
CA SER A 90 4.49 -6.92 -13.98
C SER A 90 5.38 -7.60 -12.93
N SER A 91 4.91 -8.70 -12.33
CA SER A 91 5.65 -9.46 -11.31
C SER A 91 7.04 -9.91 -11.79
N LYS A 92 7.18 -10.30 -13.07
CA LYS A 92 8.48 -10.68 -13.64
C LYS A 92 9.47 -9.52 -13.54
N ARG A 93 9.04 -8.33 -13.94
CA ARG A 93 9.87 -7.14 -13.97
C ARG A 93 10.22 -6.64 -12.56
N LEU A 94 9.30 -6.76 -11.60
CA LEU A 94 9.59 -6.48 -10.19
C LEU A 94 10.72 -7.37 -9.67
N LYS A 95 10.65 -8.68 -9.90
CA LYS A 95 11.70 -9.62 -9.45
C LYS A 95 13.08 -9.28 -10.02
N GLU A 96 13.14 -8.77 -11.24
CA GLU A 96 14.41 -8.43 -11.92
C GLU A 96 14.98 -7.09 -11.47
N MET A 97 14.13 -6.14 -11.07
CA MET A 97 14.54 -4.74 -10.85
C MET A 97 14.55 -4.32 -9.38
N LEU A 98 13.81 -4.98 -8.49
CA LEU A 98 13.77 -4.58 -7.08
C LEU A 98 15.14 -4.79 -6.42
N PRO A 99 15.56 -3.85 -5.54
CA PRO A 99 16.73 -4.06 -4.70
C PRO A 99 16.59 -5.32 -3.82
N PRO A 100 17.70 -5.99 -3.47
CA PRO A 100 17.64 -7.28 -2.76
C PRO A 100 16.91 -7.27 -1.42
N SER A 101 16.90 -6.13 -0.72
CA SER A 101 16.21 -6.01 0.56
C SER A 101 14.69 -5.76 0.43
N ILE A 102 14.18 -5.58 -0.80
CA ILE A 102 12.79 -5.25 -1.07
C ILE A 102 12.10 -6.42 -1.77
N HIS A 103 11.14 -7.01 -1.08
CA HIS A 103 10.23 -8.03 -1.61
C HIS A 103 8.85 -7.42 -1.86
N TYR A 104 7.99 -8.12 -2.59
CA TYR A 104 6.66 -7.63 -2.92
C TYR A 104 5.57 -8.68 -2.75
N VAL A 105 4.36 -8.20 -2.47
CA VAL A 105 3.11 -8.97 -2.52
C VAL A 105 2.26 -8.43 -3.67
N TYR A 106 2.03 -9.27 -4.67
CA TYR A 106 1.18 -9.02 -5.82
C TYR A 106 0.76 -10.36 -6.49
N ASN A 107 -0.45 -10.82 -6.18
CA ASN A 107 -1.01 -12.13 -6.57
C ASN A 107 -0.19 -13.36 -6.08
N ASN A 108 0.64 -13.17 -5.06
CA ASN A 108 1.47 -14.19 -4.42
C ASN A 108 1.42 -14.00 -2.90
N VAL A 109 2.19 -14.82 -2.19
CA VAL A 109 2.53 -14.61 -0.78
C VAL A 109 4.04 -14.50 -0.62
N LEU A 110 4.47 -13.90 0.48
CA LEU A 110 5.84 -13.92 0.95
C LEU A 110 5.91 -14.65 2.28
N ASN A 111 6.78 -15.65 2.38
CA ASN A 111 7.09 -16.34 3.63
C ASN A 111 8.45 -15.84 4.14
N TRP A 112 8.49 -15.37 5.39
CA TRP A 112 9.69 -14.80 6.00
C TRP A 112 9.76 -15.14 7.48
N ASN A 113 10.76 -15.92 7.90
CA ASN A 113 11.02 -16.25 9.31
C ASN A 113 9.79 -16.75 10.10
N GLY A 114 8.94 -17.58 9.48
CA GLY A 114 7.72 -18.11 10.09
C GLY A 114 6.50 -17.16 10.03
N VAL A 115 6.61 -16.04 9.31
CA VAL A 115 5.50 -15.15 8.96
C VAL A 115 5.11 -15.40 7.51
N SER A 116 3.82 -15.48 7.22
CA SER A 116 3.27 -15.61 5.87
C SER A 116 2.40 -14.41 5.55
N ILE A 117 2.74 -13.69 4.48
CA ILE A 117 2.17 -12.38 4.16
C ILE A 117 1.54 -12.46 2.77
N GLY A 118 0.25 -12.18 2.71
CA GLY A 118 -0.53 -12.10 1.48
C GLY A 118 -1.41 -10.87 1.51
N GLY A 119 -2.07 -10.56 0.40
CA GLY A 119 -2.96 -9.42 0.33
C GLY A 119 -3.05 -8.80 -1.04
N THR A 120 -3.73 -7.67 -1.09
CA THR A 120 -3.96 -6.88 -2.28
C THR A 120 -4.27 -5.45 -1.88
N ARG A 121 -4.26 -4.53 -2.83
CA ARG A 121 -4.47 -3.11 -2.52
C ARG A 121 -5.88 -2.79 -2.09
N LEU A 122 -6.85 -3.62 -2.48
CA LEU A 122 -8.27 -3.32 -2.38
C LEU A 122 -8.58 -2.04 -3.18
N TRP A 123 -9.76 -1.48 -2.98
CA TRP A 123 -10.17 -0.26 -3.64
C TRP A 123 -11.30 0.38 -2.87
N ASP A 124 -11.55 1.65 -3.16
CA ASP A 124 -12.73 2.33 -2.68
C ASP A 124 -14.02 1.64 -3.17
N SER A 125 -15.03 1.58 -2.30
CA SER A 125 -16.28 0.86 -2.52
C SER A 125 -17.37 1.46 -1.66
N ASN A 126 -18.60 1.48 -2.16
CA ASN A 126 -19.77 1.94 -1.41
C ASN A 126 -20.10 1.07 -0.17
N GLU A 127 -19.39 -0.05 0.01
CA GLU A 127 -19.44 -0.84 1.26
C GLU A 127 -18.74 -0.16 2.43
N TYR A 128 -17.85 0.79 2.15
CA TYR A 128 -17.15 1.57 3.16
C TYR A 128 -17.57 3.02 3.02
N SER A 129 -17.83 3.67 4.15
CA SER A 129 -17.94 5.13 4.18
C SER A 129 -17.23 5.61 5.43
N PHE A 130 -16.39 6.62 5.24
CA PHE A 130 -15.73 7.34 6.32
C PHE A 130 -16.19 8.79 6.39
N ASP A 131 -17.18 9.18 5.57
CA ASP A 131 -17.67 10.56 5.45
C ASP A 131 -18.21 11.10 6.77
N GLU A 132 -18.77 10.24 7.61
CA GLU A 132 -19.32 10.61 8.92
C GLU A 132 -18.23 10.97 9.95
N ILE A 133 -16.98 10.53 9.73
CA ILE A 133 -15.88 10.70 10.69
C ILE A 133 -14.67 11.47 10.14
N ILE A 134 -14.69 11.81 8.85
CA ILE A 134 -13.64 12.58 8.19
C ILE A 134 -14.16 13.99 7.91
N GLU A 135 -13.44 14.98 8.42
CA GLU A 135 -13.63 16.36 7.99
C GLU A 135 -13.05 16.53 6.58
N GLN A 136 -13.93 16.78 5.61
CA GLN A 136 -13.52 17.02 4.23
C GLN A 136 -13.01 18.46 4.09
N ILE A 137 -11.75 18.60 3.70
CA ILE A 137 -11.12 19.89 3.39
C ILE A 137 -11.00 19.98 1.87
N GLU A 138 -11.51 21.08 1.28
CA GLU A 138 -11.41 21.30 -0.16
C GLU A 138 -9.93 21.37 -0.58
N ASN A 139 -9.55 20.50 -1.51
CA ASN A 139 -8.21 20.52 -2.09
C ASN A 139 -8.19 21.51 -3.26
N PRO A 140 -7.46 22.64 -3.17
CA PRO A 140 -7.43 23.65 -4.23
C PRO A 140 -6.80 23.14 -5.54
N LEU A 141 -6.07 22.02 -5.49
CA LEU A 141 -5.44 21.38 -6.64
C LEU A 141 -6.32 20.27 -7.25
N GLU A 142 -7.45 19.93 -6.63
CA GLU A 142 -8.33 18.90 -7.14
C GLU A 142 -9.03 19.35 -8.44
N LYS A 143 -8.92 18.53 -9.47
CA LYS A 143 -9.63 18.76 -10.72
C LYS A 143 -11.12 18.56 -10.49
N LYS A 144 -11.92 19.61 -10.67
CA LYS A 144 -13.39 19.52 -10.64
C LYS A 144 -13.88 18.55 -11.71
N LYS A 145 -14.70 17.59 -11.30
CA LYS A 145 -15.33 16.59 -12.16
C LYS A 145 -16.81 16.91 -12.32
N ASN A 146 -17.35 16.65 -13.50
CA ASN A 146 -18.79 16.74 -13.73
C ASN A 146 -19.51 15.47 -13.25
N GLU A 147 -20.84 15.52 -13.14
CA GLU A 147 -21.66 14.40 -12.65
C GLU A 147 -21.44 13.10 -13.44
N LYS A 148 -21.20 13.21 -14.74
CA LYS A 148 -20.95 12.04 -15.61
C LYS A 148 -19.59 11.42 -15.31
N GLU A 149 -18.54 12.24 -15.17
CA GLU A 149 -17.20 11.76 -14.79
C GLU A 149 -17.23 11.07 -13.42
N ILE A 150 -17.94 11.65 -12.45
CA ILE A 150 -18.11 11.06 -11.11
C ILE A 150 -18.83 9.71 -11.20
N ALA A 151 -19.92 9.62 -11.98
CA ALA A 151 -20.65 8.38 -12.16
C ALA A 151 -19.82 7.29 -12.85
N GLU A 152 -19.03 7.65 -13.85
CA GLU A 152 -18.11 6.74 -14.55
C GLU A 152 -17.01 6.22 -13.62
N GLU A 153 -16.41 7.09 -12.80
CA GLU A 153 -15.40 6.71 -11.82
C GLU A 153 -15.98 5.76 -10.76
N LYS A 154 -17.18 6.04 -10.23
CA LYS A 154 -17.86 5.13 -9.29
C LYS A 154 -18.09 3.75 -9.90
N LEU A 155 -18.53 3.70 -11.17
CA LEU A 155 -18.71 2.42 -11.87
C LEU A 155 -17.38 1.68 -12.09
N GLN A 156 -16.31 2.41 -12.39
CA GLN A 156 -14.97 1.81 -12.50
C GLN A 156 -14.44 1.32 -11.15
N ALA A 157 -14.66 2.06 -10.07
CA ALA A 157 -14.25 1.70 -8.72
C ALA A 157 -14.85 0.35 -8.30
N VAL A 158 -16.15 0.13 -8.52
CA VAL A 158 -16.80 -1.17 -8.26
C VAL A 158 -16.12 -2.31 -9.01
N LYS A 159 -15.83 -2.12 -10.31
CA LYS A 159 -15.13 -3.14 -11.13
C LYS A 159 -13.69 -3.38 -10.68
N ILE A 160 -13.01 -2.37 -10.16
CA ILE A 160 -11.66 -2.54 -9.60
C ILE A 160 -11.79 -3.33 -8.29
N PHE A 161 -12.68 -2.91 -7.39
CA PHE A 161 -12.91 -3.56 -6.11
C PHE A 161 -13.23 -5.05 -6.26
N ASP A 162 -14.15 -5.43 -7.15
CA ASP A 162 -14.48 -6.84 -7.39
C ASP A 162 -13.25 -7.66 -7.81
N ARG A 163 -12.42 -7.12 -8.72
CA ARG A 163 -11.16 -7.77 -9.13
C ARG A 163 -10.16 -7.86 -7.99
N GLU A 164 -10.12 -6.86 -7.11
CA GLU A 164 -9.26 -6.88 -5.93
C GLU A 164 -9.73 -7.94 -4.93
N LEU A 165 -11.03 -8.14 -4.72
CA LEU A 165 -11.53 -9.24 -3.88
C LEU A 165 -11.07 -10.61 -4.39
N ASP A 166 -11.06 -10.82 -5.71
CA ASP A 166 -10.54 -12.06 -6.30
C ASP A 166 -9.03 -12.22 -6.10
N ARG A 167 -8.26 -11.13 -6.24
CA ARG A 167 -6.82 -11.13 -5.94
C ARG A 167 -6.54 -11.40 -4.47
N LEU A 168 -7.36 -10.85 -3.57
CA LEU A 168 -7.27 -11.11 -2.14
C LEU A 168 -7.45 -12.60 -1.87
N ARG A 169 -8.53 -13.22 -2.36
CA ARG A 169 -8.75 -14.68 -2.22
C ARG A 169 -7.59 -15.49 -2.78
N LEU A 170 -7.13 -15.15 -3.98
CA LEU A 170 -6.00 -15.83 -4.62
C LEU A 170 -4.74 -15.74 -3.75
N SER A 171 -4.40 -14.55 -3.25
CA SER A 171 -3.21 -14.37 -2.41
C SER A 171 -3.36 -15.10 -1.08
N LEU A 172 -4.48 -14.92 -0.36
CA LEU A 172 -4.67 -15.51 0.96
C LEU A 172 -4.77 -17.04 0.92
N SER A 173 -5.29 -17.63 -0.17
CA SER A 173 -5.31 -19.09 -0.34
C SER A 173 -3.92 -19.73 -0.42
N GLN A 174 -2.88 -18.94 -0.73
CA GLN A 174 -1.51 -19.41 -0.82
C GLN A 174 -0.73 -19.25 0.50
N LEU A 175 -1.33 -18.66 1.53
CA LEU A 175 -0.67 -18.48 2.82
C LEU A 175 -0.26 -19.82 3.41
N ASP A 176 0.98 -19.90 3.89
CA ASP A 176 1.46 -21.05 4.66
C ASP A 176 0.62 -21.22 5.94
N GLN A 177 -0.07 -22.36 6.05
CA GLN A 177 -0.91 -22.70 7.18
C GLN A 177 -0.11 -23.06 8.44
N ASN A 178 1.18 -23.36 8.29
CA ASN A 178 2.09 -23.64 9.39
C ASN A 178 2.85 -22.39 9.87
N ALA A 179 2.63 -21.24 9.22
CA ALA A 179 3.23 -19.99 9.65
C ALA A 179 2.75 -19.62 11.06
N LYS A 180 3.68 -19.17 11.89
CA LYS A 180 3.40 -18.71 13.27
C LYS A 180 2.51 -17.46 13.28
N LEU A 181 2.64 -16.64 12.24
CA LEU A 181 1.83 -15.45 12.02
C LEU A 181 1.45 -15.36 10.55
N ARG A 182 0.17 -15.10 10.29
CA ARG A 182 -0.36 -14.84 8.96
C ARG A 182 -0.86 -13.41 8.92
N ILE A 183 -0.51 -12.66 7.87
CA ILE A 183 -0.84 -11.25 7.72
C ILE A 183 -1.55 -11.05 6.39
N ALA A 184 -2.74 -10.45 6.44
CA ALA A 184 -3.39 -9.84 5.29
C ALA A 184 -2.96 -8.38 5.19
N MET A 185 -2.13 -8.06 4.19
CA MET A 185 -1.64 -6.71 3.93
C MET A 185 -2.51 -6.02 2.87
N THR A 186 -3.09 -4.88 3.23
CA THR A 186 -4.02 -4.13 2.35
C THR A 186 -3.70 -2.65 2.37
N HIS A 187 -3.85 -1.99 1.22
CA HIS A 187 -3.64 -0.54 1.12
C HIS A 187 -4.89 0.24 1.54
N TYR A 188 -6.02 0.01 0.87
CA TYR A 188 -7.30 0.51 1.36
C TYR A 188 -7.73 -0.27 2.62
N PRO A 189 -8.42 0.38 3.57
CA PRO A 189 -8.95 -0.28 4.75
C PRO A 189 -9.84 -1.47 4.39
N PRO A 190 -9.66 -2.65 5.02
CA PRO A 190 -10.48 -3.83 4.74
C PRO A 190 -11.84 -3.80 5.47
N ILE A 191 -12.02 -2.85 6.38
CA ILE A 191 -13.20 -2.68 7.24
C ILE A 191 -13.56 -1.19 7.33
N SER A 192 -14.85 -0.91 7.49
CA SER A 192 -15.37 0.44 7.74
C SER A 192 -15.22 0.83 9.21
N HIS A 193 -15.41 2.12 9.51
CA HIS A 193 -15.38 2.65 10.88
C HIS A 193 -16.49 2.10 11.79
N ASP A 194 -17.60 1.65 11.21
CA ASP A 194 -18.75 1.10 11.93
C ASP A 194 -18.60 -0.41 12.25
N LEU A 195 -17.48 -1.02 11.84
CA LEU A 195 -17.14 -2.43 12.05
C LEU A 195 -18.18 -3.42 11.53
N LYS A 196 -19.05 -3.01 10.59
CA LYS A 196 -20.00 -3.92 9.96
C LYS A 196 -19.30 -4.90 9.02
N ASP A 197 -19.88 -6.09 8.90
CA ASP A 197 -19.44 -7.10 7.95
C ASP A 197 -19.40 -6.56 6.52
N SER A 198 -18.29 -6.79 5.83
CA SER A 198 -18.10 -6.46 4.42
C SER A 198 -17.79 -7.72 3.61
N ARG A 199 -17.78 -7.61 2.27
CA ARG A 199 -17.26 -8.71 1.45
C ARG A 199 -15.79 -9.01 1.73
N THR A 200 -15.02 -8.02 2.17
CA THR A 200 -13.61 -8.19 2.53
C THR A 200 -13.45 -8.87 3.87
N SER A 201 -14.18 -8.43 4.92
CA SER A 201 -14.07 -9.05 6.25
C SER A 201 -14.38 -10.54 6.20
N LYS A 202 -15.42 -10.94 5.45
CA LYS A 202 -15.78 -12.35 5.23
C LYS A 202 -14.67 -13.16 4.56
N ILE A 203 -13.91 -12.55 3.64
CA ILE A 203 -12.74 -13.20 3.04
C ILE A 203 -11.65 -13.39 4.09
N LEU A 204 -11.34 -12.36 4.87
CA LEU A 204 -10.32 -12.42 5.92
C LEU A 204 -10.64 -13.52 6.95
N GLU A 205 -11.89 -13.56 7.42
CA GLU A 205 -12.40 -14.60 8.32
C GLU A 205 -12.28 -16.01 7.72
N THR A 206 -12.61 -16.18 6.43
CA THR A 206 -12.51 -17.48 5.73
C THR A 206 -11.08 -18.02 5.75
N TYR A 207 -10.07 -17.14 5.62
CA TYR A 207 -8.66 -17.53 5.67
C TYR A 207 -8.06 -17.46 7.09
N ASN A 208 -8.86 -17.05 8.08
CA ASN A 208 -8.48 -16.90 9.48
C ASN A 208 -7.27 -15.96 9.65
N VAL A 209 -7.35 -14.78 9.03
CA VAL A 209 -6.34 -13.71 9.06
C VAL A 209 -6.94 -12.38 9.45
#